data_AF-K5XS94-F1
#
_entry.id   AF-K5XS94-F1
#
_cell.length_a   1.000
_cell.length_b   1.000
_cell.length_c   1.000
_cell.angle_alpha   90.00
_cell.angle_beta   90.00
_cell.angle_gamma   90.00
#
_symmetry.space_group_name_H-M   'P 1'
#
loop_
_entity.id
_entity.type
_entity.pdbx_description
1 polymer ?
#
loop_
_entity_poly.entity_id
_entity_poly.type
_entity_poly.pdbx_seq_one_letter_code
_entity_poly.pdbx_strand_id
1 'polypeptide(L)'
;MTHPLHPVVRLVVSCNGEQYRVVDITGAPDGSWIREHIYSKLNISDDQQPTFRIFPSEIGSFALGAPLSDQELYALCRKHGDPSGGLKFFVSPSPDRPPLHYDPGYNSGLAPASAFTTGNRAARF
;
A
#
# COMPACT_ATOMS: atom_id res chain seq x y z
N MET A 1 33.58 19.08 0.82
CA MET A 1 32.21 19.35 1.29
C MET A 1 31.47 18.02 1.28
N THR A 2 31.35 17.36 2.43
CA THR A 2 30.59 16.11 2.57
C THR A 2 29.13 16.47 2.77
N HIS A 3 28.30 16.29 1.73
CA HIS A 3 26.85 16.32 1.90
C HIS A 3 26.47 15.25 2.93
N PRO A 4 25.67 15.55 3.96
CA PRO A 4 25.14 14.49 4.82
C PRO A 4 24.28 13.60 3.93
N LEU A 5 24.79 12.40 3.64
CA LEU A 5 24.03 11.38 2.93
C LEU A 5 22.92 10.95 3.88
N HIS A 6 21.69 11.35 3.59
CA HIS A 6 20.54 10.80 4.29
C HIS A 6 20.56 9.27 4.12
N PRO A 7 20.35 8.49 5.20
CA PRO A 7 20.29 7.04 5.08
C PRO A 7 19.19 6.69 4.08
N VAL A 8 19.55 5.87 3.08
CA VAL A 8 18.61 5.44 2.04
C VAL A 8 17.52 4.59 2.69
N VAL A 9 16.26 4.96 2.47
CA VAL A 9 15.12 4.21 3.00
C VAL A 9 14.18 3.87 1.85
N ARG A 10 13.93 2.57 1.69
CA ARG A 10 12.97 2.06 0.71
C ARG A 10 11.85 1.32 1.42
N LEU A 11 10.66 1.42 0.86
CA LEU A 11 9.45 0.74 1.33
C LEU A 11 8.94 -0.18 0.23
N VAL A 12 8.29 -1.25 0.62
CA VAL A 12 7.58 -2.15 -0.29
C VAL A 12 6.08 -1.98 -0.06
N VAL A 13 5.32 -1.65 -1.10
CA VAL A 13 3.88 -1.39 -0.97
C VAL A 13 3.06 -2.19 -1.97
N SER A 14 1.86 -2.59 -1.56
CA SER A 14 0.92 -3.34 -2.41
C SER A 14 -0.53 -2.97 -2.11
N CYS A 15 -1.39 -3.04 -3.13
CA CYS A 15 -2.85 -2.96 -2.98
C CYS A 15 -3.53 -4.34 -3.02
N ASN A 16 -2.84 -5.38 -3.50
CA ASN A 16 -3.46 -6.69 -3.71
C ASN A 16 -2.72 -7.85 -3.02
N GLY A 17 -1.61 -7.58 -2.33
CA GLY A 17 -0.81 -8.61 -1.65
C GLY A 17 -0.01 -9.50 -2.60
N GLU A 18 -0.04 -9.24 -3.90
CA GLU A 18 0.65 -10.04 -4.93
C GLU A 18 1.66 -9.20 -5.72
N GLN A 19 1.27 -7.98 -6.07
CA GLN A 19 2.11 -7.05 -6.79
C GLN A 19 2.67 -5.98 -5.85
N TYR A 20 4.00 -5.91 -5.84
CA TYR A 20 4.74 -5.04 -4.96
C TYR A 20 5.43 -3.93 -5.73
N ARG A 21 5.40 -2.73 -5.20
CA ARG A 21 6.12 -1.57 -5.71
C ARG A 21 7.08 -1.08 -4.66
N VAL A 22 8.29 -0.69 -5.09
CA VAL A 22 9.28 -0.09 -4.21
C VAL A 22 9.13 1.44 -4.24
N VAL A 23 9.01 2.04 -3.06
CA VAL A 23 8.93 3.49 -2.86
C VAL A 23 10.20 3.96 -2.16
N ASP A 24 10.93 4.88 -2.77
CA ASP A 24 12.06 5.55 -2.12
C ASP A 24 11.53 6.74 -1.31
N ILE A 25 11.85 6.78 -0.02
CA ILE A 25 11.44 7.84 0.89
C ILE A 25 12.64 8.50 1.57
N THR A 26 13.82 8.39 0.95
CA THR A 26 15.06 8.97 1.48
C THR A 26 14.89 10.47 1.67
N GLY A 27 15.10 10.95 2.89
CA GLY A 27 14.95 12.37 3.23
C GLY A 27 13.51 12.84 3.47
N ALA A 28 12.55 11.92 3.64
CA ALA A 28 11.17 12.28 3.94
C ALA A 28 11.06 13.20 5.18
N PRO A 29 10.34 14.35 5.08
CA PRO A 29 10.19 15.30 6.18
C PRO A 29 9.23 14.81 7.27
N ASP A 30 8.16 14.10 6.89
CA ASP A 30 7.07 13.67 7.78
C ASP A 30 6.26 12.50 7.17
N GLY A 31 5.25 12.03 7.90
CA GLY A 31 4.42 10.90 7.49
C GLY A 31 3.43 11.21 6.37
N SER A 32 2.91 12.43 6.30
CA SER A 32 2.00 12.85 5.22
C SER A 32 2.72 12.79 3.87
N TRP A 33 3.96 13.27 3.81
CA TRP A 33 4.78 13.19 2.61
C TRP A 33 5.03 11.74 2.16
N ILE A 34 5.28 10.83 3.12
CA ILE A 34 5.44 9.40 2.84
C ILE A 34 4.14 8.80 2.30
N ARG A 35 3.00 9.11 2.93
CA ARG A 35 1.67 8.63 2.50
C ARG A 35 1.37 9.07 1.07
N GLU A 36 1.56 10.35 0.76
CA GLU A 36 1.36 10.89 -0.59
C GLU A 36 2.26 10.19 -1.61
N HIS A 37 3.52 9.94 -1.27
CA HIS A 37 4.44 9.19 -2.14
C HIS A 37 4.01 7.76 -2.38
N ILE A 38 3.48 7.07 -1.36
CA ILE A 38 2.92 5.73 -1.49
C ILE A 38 1.70 5.74 -2.41
N TYR A 39 0.76 6.67 -2.19
CA TYR A 39 -0.45 6.79 -3.01
C TYR A 39 -0.13 7.14 -4.47
N SER A 40 0.78 8.08 -4.70
CA SER A 40 1.28 8.42 -6.03
C SER A 40 1.92 7.20 -6.70
N LYS A 41 2.77 6.44 -5.98
CA LYS A 41 3.40 5.22 -6.51
C LYS A 41 2.42 4.10 -6.80
N LEU A 42 1.27 4.08 -6.15
CA LEU A 42 0.19 3.12 -6.40
C LEU A 42 -0.87 3.63 -7.39
N ASN A 43 -0.69 4.85 -7.91
CA ASN A 43 -1.64 5.51 -8.81
C ASN A 43 -3.04 5.67 -8.18
N ILE A 44 -3.09 5.98 -6.87
CA ILE A 44 -4.34 6.29 -6.17
C ILE A 44 -4.64 7.77 -6.37
N SER A 45 -5.78 8.07 -6.99
CA SER A 45 -6.20 9.45 -7.29
C SER A 45 -6.52 10.24 -6.02
N ASP A 46 -6.35 11.56 -6.02
CA ASP A 46 -6.57 12.42 -4.85
C ASP A 46 -7.98 12.27 -4.26
N ASP A 47 -9.01 12.11 -5.10
CA ASP A 47 -10.39 11.86 -4.66
C ASP A 47 -10.57 10.55 -3.86
N GLN A 48 -9.67 9.59 -4.03
CA GLN A 48 -9.71 8.28 -3.35
C GLN A 48 -8.89 8.24 -2.08
N GLN A 49 -7.84 9.06 -1.98
CA GLN A 49 -6.94 9.05 -0.83
C GLN A 49 -7.66 9.12 0.53
N PRO A 50 -8.79 9.83 0.69
CA PRO A 50 -9.55 9.84 1.94
C PRO A 50 -10.09 8.46 2.38
N THR A 51 -10.43 7.59 1.43
CA THR A 51 -11.00 6.26 1.69
C THR A 51 -9.93 5.19 1.90
N PHE A 52 -8.74 5.40 1.33
CA PHE A 52 -7.61 4.49 1.49
C PHE A 52 -6.93 4.66 2.86
N ARG A 53 -6.37 3.55 3.32
CA ARG A 53 -5.59 3.44 4.55
C ARG A 53 -4.34 2.62 4.25
N ILE A 54 -3.28 2.87 5.04
CA ILE A 54 -2.01 2.16 4.96
C ILE A 54 -1.89 1.27 6.18
N PHE A 55 -1.66 -0.01 5.98
CA PHE A 55 -1.51 -1.01 7.04
C PHE A 55 -0.11 -1.62 6.99
N PRO A 56 0.49 -2.01 8.13
CA PRO A 56 1.63 -2.92 8.14
C PRO A 56 1.24 -4.23 7.42
N SER A 57 2.20 -4.89 6.79
CA SER A 57 1.93 -6.14 6.05
C SER A 57 3.19 -6.99 5.91
N GLU A 58 3.04 -8.25 5.49
CA GLU A 58 4.11 -9.11 5.01
C GLU A 58 3.84 -9.59 3.57
N ILE A 59 4.88 -10.07 2.87
CA ILE A 59 4.69 -10.60 1.51
C ILE A 59 3.69 -11.76 1.51
N GLY A 60 2.70 -11.68 0.63
CA GLY A 60 1.63 -12.66 0.47
C GLY A 60 0.49 -12.51 1.47
N SER A 61 0.47 -11.41 2.24
CA SER A 61 -0.57 -11.13 3.23
C SER A 61 -1.22 -9.76 3.00
N PHE A 62 -2.40 -9.53 3.59
CA PHE A 62 -3.06 -8.23 3.62
C PHE A 62 -2.61 -7.43 4.85
N ALA A 63 -3.53 -6.71 5.51
CA ALA A 63 -3.19 -5.91 6.67
C ALA A 63 -2.79 -6.76 7.88
N LEU A 64 -1.74 -6.31 8.57
CA LEU A 64 -1.33 -6.77 9.88
C LEU A 64 -1.62 -5.68 10.90
N GLY A 65 -2.71 -5.87 11.65
CA GLY A 65 -3.13 -4.94 12.70
C GLY A 65 -3.85 -3.69 12.16
N ALA A 66 -3.70 -2.59 12.89
CA ALA A 66 -4.43 -1.35 12.65
C ALA A 66 -3.83 -0.51 11.51
N PRO A 67 -4.63 0.36 10.86
CA PRO A 67 -4.10 1.33 9.90
C PRO A 67 -3.19 2.34 10.61
N LEU A 68 -2.14 2.77 9.92
CA LEU A 68 -1.14 3.69 10.42
C LEU A 68 -1.57 5.15 10.22
N SER A 69 -1.51 5.92 11.30
CA SER A 69 -1.47 7.39 11.23
C SER A 69 -0.17 7.88 10.58
N ASP A 70 -0.11 9.16 10.20
CA ASP A 70 1.12 9.75 9.64
C ASP A 70 2.28 9.66 10.64
N GLN A 71 1.99 9.89 11.91
CA GLN A 71 2.97 9.84 12.97
C GLN A 71 3.55 8.43 13.14
N GLU A 72 2.71 7.40 13.12
CA GLU A 72 3.15 6.01 13.22
C GLU A 72 3.92 5.56 11.97
N LEU A 73 3.43 5.92 10.78
CA LEU A 73 4.10 5.62 9.51
C LEU A 73 5.51 6.22 9.48
N TYR A 74 5.64 7.49 9.87
CA TYR A 74 6.92 8.17 9.94
C TYR A 74 7.86 7.54 10.98
N ALA A 75 7.35 7.24 12.17
CA ALA A 75 8.13 6.62 13.24
C ALA A 75 8.65 5.23 12.83
N LEU A 76 7.82 4.41 12.17
CA LEU A 76 8.23 3.10 11.63
C LEU A 76 9.33 3.24 10.59
N CYS A 77 9.14 4.13 9.62
CA CYS A 77 10.13 4.37 8.56
C CYS A 77 11.48 4.85 9.13
N ARG A 78 11.46 5.72 10.15
CA ARG A 78 12.68 6.19 10.82
C ARG A 78 13.38 5.12 11.64
N LYS A 79 12.64 4.24 12.30
CA LYS A 79 13.18 3.26 13.25
C LYS A 79 13.64 1.97 12.56
N HIS A 80 12.91 1.55 11.52
CA HIS A 80 13.06 0.24 10.89
C HIS A 80 13.27 0.32 9.37
N GLY A 81 13.25 1.52 8.78
CA GLY A 81 13.50 1.69 7.36
C GLY A 81 14.95 1.38 7.01
N ASP A 82 15.12 0.71 5.88
CA ASP A 82 16.43 0.30 5.39
C ASP A 82 16.49 0.37 3.85
N PRO A 83 17.69 0.33 3.24
CA PRO A 83 17.85 0.42 1.78
C PRO A 83 17.29 -0.79 1.00
N SER A 84 17.04 -1.91 1.66
CA SER A 84 16.60 -3.17 1.05
C SER A 84 15.07 -3.28 0.97
N GLY A 85 14.32 -2.42 1.65
CA GLY A 85 12.86 -2.47 1.64
C GLY A 85 12.26 -3.47 2.62
N GLY A 86 12.81 -3.59 3.83
CA GLY A 86 12.31 -4.52 4.85
C GLY A 86 10.88 -4.20 5.31
N LEU A 87 10.51 -2.93 5.33
CA LEU A 87 9.16 -2.47 5.66
C LEU A 87 8.20 -2.67 4.49
N LYS A 88 7.08 -3.33 4.79
CA LYS A 88 6.04 -3.66 3.83
C LYS A 88 4.70 -3.12 4.28
N PHE A 89 3.96 -2.53 3.35
CA PHE A 89 2.65 -1.96 3.63
C PHE A 89 1.61 -2.43 2.63
N PHE A 90 0.42 -2.71 3.16
CA PHE A 90 -0.77 -2.98 2.38
C PHE A 90 -1.64 -1.73 2.35
N VAL A 91 -2.12 -1.35 1.17
CA VAL A 91 -2.85 -0.10 0.95
C VAL A 91 -4.23 -0.42 0.40
N SER A 92 -5.26 -0.24 1.22
CA SER A 92 -6.63 -0.64 0.89
C SER A 92 -7.65 0.17 1.68
N PRO A 93 -8.91 0.29 1.21
CA PRO A 93 -10.03 0.76 2.02
C PRO A 93 -10.40 -0.22 3.14
N SER A 94 -9.90 -1.46 3.12
CA SER A 94 -10.22 -2.48 4.13
C SER A 94 -9.04 -3.43 4.40
N PRO A 95 -8.88 -3.90 5.65
CA PRO A 95 -7.70 -4.65 6.04
C PRO A 95 -7.63 -6.07 5.44
N ASP A 96 -8.78 -6.73 5.24
CA ASP A 96 -8.84 -8.16 4.88
C ASP A 96 -9.07 -8.44 3.38
N ARG A 97 -9.09 -7.39 2.55
CA ARG A 97 -9.34 -7.55 1.11
C ARG A 97 -8.62 -6.51 0.27
N PRO A 98 -8.28 -6.84 -0.99
CA PRO A 98 -7.88 -5.85 -1.97
C PRO A 98 -9.01 -4.84 -2.24
N PRO A 99 -8.68 -3.62 -2.69
CA PRO A 99 -9.66 -2.70 -3.26
C PRO A 99 -10.44 -3.38 -4.38
N LEU A 100 -11.76 -3.21 -4.41
CA LEU A 100 -12.57 -3.77 -5.49
C LEU A 100 -12.43 -2.90 -6.75
N HIS A 101 -12.72 -3.46 -7.93
CA HIS A 101 -12.76 -2.68 -9.17
C HIS A 101 -13.80 -1.53 -9.10
N TYR A 102 -14.82 -1.69 -8.25
CA TYR A 102 -15.84 -0.68 -7.95
C TYR A 102 -15.44 0.31 -6.86
N ASP A 103 -14.27 0.14 -6.21
CA ASP A 103 -13.70 1.24 -5.44
C ASP A 103 -13.33 2.36 -6.43
N PRO A 104 -13.99 3.52 -6.35
CA PRO A 104 -14.05 4.48 -7.44
C PRO A 104 -12.64 4.97 -7.77
N GLY A 105 -12.05 4.55 -8.89
CA GLY A 105 -10.74 5.02 -9.36
C GLY A 105 -9.56 4.04 -9.23
N TYR A 106 -9.75 2.79 -8.79
CA TYR A 106 -8.70 1.78 -8.92
C TYR A 106 -8.49 1.44 -10.41
N ASN A 107 -7.38 1.90 -11.00
CA ASN A 107 -7.01 1.48 -12.36
C ASN A 107 -6.59 0.01 -12.33
N SER A 108 -7.54 -0.86 -12.66
CA SER A 108 -7.44 -2.31 -12.65
C SER A 108 -6.46 -2.91 -13.66
N GLY A 109 -5.53 -2.14 -14.22
CA GLY A 109 -4.53 -2.63 -15.19
C GLY A 109 -3.62 -3.74 -14.64
N LEU A 110 -3.88 -4.21 -13.42
CA LEU A 110 -3.12 -5.14 -12.60
C LEU A 110 -4.02 -6.12 -11.82
N ALA A 111 -5.29 -6.30 -12.21
CA ALA A 111 -6.12 -7.34 -11.60
C ALA A 111 -5.50 -8.72 -11.88
N PRO A 112 -5.33 -9.61 -10.87
CA PRO A 112 -5.09 -11.00 -11.16
C PRO A 112 -6.32 -11.55 -11.91
N ALA A 113 -6.07 -12.21 -13.04
CA ALA A 113 -7.09 -12.94 -13.79
C ALA A 113 -7.57 -14.17 -12.99
N SER A 114 -8.25 -13.99 -11.87
CA SER A 114 -8.69 -15.09 -10.99
C SER A 114 -9.78 -14.67 -10.00
N ALA A 115 -10.90 -14.14 -10.49
CA ALA A 115 -12.14 -14.12 -9.71
C ALA A 115 -13.34 -14.49 -10.58
N PHE A 116 -13.19 -15.57 -11.35
CA PHE A 116 -14.32 -16.32 -11.87
C PHE A 116 -14.28 -17.72 -11.28
N THR A 117 -14.95 -17.90 -10.13
CA THR A 117 -15.44 -19.22 -9.73
C THR A 117 -16.90 -19.12 -9.32
N THR A 118 -17.74 -19.36 -10.32
CA THR A 118 -18.94 -20.20 -10.25
C THR A 118 -19.91 -19.96 -9.10
N GLY A 119 -20.85 -19.03 -9.33
CA GLY A 119 -22.16 -19.00 -8.67
C GLY A 119 -23.26 -19.51 -9.61
N ASN A 120 -23.12 -20.73 -10.13
CA ASN A 120 -24.19 -21.38 -10.89
C ASN A 120 -24.92 -22.34 -9.96
N ARG A 121 -26.10 -21.93 -9.44
CA ARG A 121 -27.06 -22.91 -8.94
C ARG A 121 -28.48 -22.45 -9.20
N ALA A 122 -29.10 -23.22 -10.08
CA ALA A 122 -30.44 -23.15 -10.58
C ALA A 122 -31.53 -22.94 -9.51
N ALA A 123 -32.55 -22.19 -9.90
CA ALA A 123 -33.92 -22.48 -9.50
C ALA A 123 -34.84 -22.16 -10.69
N ARG A 124 -35.10 -23.19 -11.50
CA ARG A 124 -36.34 -23.32 -12.28
C ARG A 124 -37.15 -24.40 -11.58
N PHE A 125 -38.29 -24.03 -11.01
CA PHE A 125 -39.54 -24.79 -11.02
C PHE A 125 -40.67 -23.80 -10.76
#